data_AF-A0A7C4IBI2-F1
#
_entry.id   AF-A0A7C4IBI2-F1
#
_cell.length_a   1.000
_cell.length_b   1.000
_cell.length_c   1.000
_cell.angle_alpha   90.00
_cell.angle_beta   90.00
_cell.angle_gamma   90.00
#
_symmetry.space_group_name_H-M   'P 1'
#
loop_
_entity.id
_entity.type
_entity.pdbx_description
1 polymer ?
#
loop_
_entity_poly.entity_id
_entity_poly.type
_entity_poly.pdbx_seq_one_letter_code
_entity_poly.pdbx_strand_id
1 'polypeptide(L)'
;MMAVSQNQRMPLQSRPTFEPLEDRRLLSGSAMLVPDALNPALTALVVVGDAGHNLIELRDARGGIEVRVDGQNLGVFSPTGGVMVDGLEGNDRIEIRIDRASLVRGGPGHDDIRTGKGGGIVLGGDGDDKIDTDKSRSIVIGGGGSDDLKGKGGDIVISGTTAHDDDDAALHALLAEWARTDLSVDMRIFHLFAGGGANGSYVLNAADPTSTATVMIDGQANRIHAHKGSWIFFDVALDKTKLGKDVTAQGI
;
A
#
# COMPACT_ATOMS: atom_id res chain seq x y z
N MET A 1 33.65 18.09 83.77
CA MET A 1 34.21 17.46 82.56
C MET A 1 33.06 16.79 81.83
N MET A 2 32.77 17.21 80.59
CA MET A 2 32.22 16.49 79.41
C MET A 2 31.28 15.27 79.64
N ALA A 3 30.16 15.02 78.94
CA ALA A 3 29.71 15.42 77.60
C ALA A 3 28.19 15.20 77.38
N VAL A 4 27.64 16.07 76.54
CA VAL A 4 26.61 15.96 75.48
C VAL A 4 26.02 14.57 75.14
N SER A 5 24.70 14.50 74.90
CA SER A 5 24.14 13.91 73.66
C SER A 5 22.66 14.31 73.43
N GLN A 6 22.35 14.67 72.18
CA GLN A 6 21.14 15.31 71.70
C GLN A 6 20.07 14.28 71.30
N ASN A 7 18.79 14.59 71.58
CA ASN A 7 17.65 13.87 71.04
C ASN A 7 17.42 14.27 69.58
N GLN A 8 18.04 13.56 68.63
CA GLN A 8 17.69 13.67 67.21
C GLN A 8 16.56 12.70 66.87
N ARG A 9 15.35 13.22 66.66
CA ARG A 9 14.30 12.48 65.95
C ARG A 9 14.67 12.43 64.47
N MET A 10 14.80 11.22 63.93
CA MET A 10 15.11 10.95 62.53
C MET A 10 14.11 11.63 61.58
N PRO A 11 14.55 12.18 60.45
CA PRO A 11 13.64 12.69 59.43
C PRO A 11 12.90 11.51 58.76
N LEU A 12 11.61 11.72 58.49
CA LEU A 12 10.80 10.81 57.66
C LEU A 12 11.48 10.65 56.29
N GLN A 13 11.91 9.43 55.97
CA GLN A 13 12.37 9.11 54.61
C GLN A 13 11.20 9.35 53.65
N SER A 14 11.41 10.25 52.69
CA SER A 14 10.55 10.44 51.53
C SER A 14 10.41 9.09 50.82
N ARG A 15 9.19 8.55 50.78
CA ARG A 15 8.89 7.36 49.98
C ARG A 15 9.23 7.70 48.51
N PRO A 16 9.94 6.85 47.78
CA PRO A 16 10.08 7.05 46.35
C PRO A 16 8.67 7.02 45.74
N THR A 17 8.24 8.15 45.20
CA THR A 17 7.11 8.20 44.29
C THR A 17 7.54 7.45 43.05
N PHE A 18 7.03 6.22 42.90
CA PHE A 18 6.94 5.63 41.58
C PHE A 18 5.98 6.51 40.80
N GLU A 19 6.51 7.33 39.89
CA GLU A 19 5.69 7.82 38.80
C GLU A 19 5.11 6.58 38.11
N PRO A 20 3.79 6.48 37.93
CA PRO A 20 3.25 5.43 37.08
C PRO A 20 3.96 5.58 35.74
N LEU A 21 4.38 4.45 35.15
CA LEU A 21 4.80 4.41 33.76
C LEU A 21 3.71 5.12 32.97
N GLU A 22 3.93 6.37 32.60
CA GLU A 22 3.07 7.04 31.63
C GLU A 22 2.97 6.04 30.49
N ASP A 23 1.73 5.69 30.12
CA ASP A 23 1.46 4.83 28.98
C ASP A 23 2.42 5.24 27.88
N ARG A 24 3.49 4.46 27.71
CA ARG A 24 4.27 4.47 26.48
C ARG A 24 3.29 3.86 25.52
N ARG A 25 2.40 4.72 25.03
CA ARG A 25 1.53 4.51 23.91
C ARG A 25 2.51 4.09 22.83
N LEU A 26 2.62 2.76 22.67
CA LEU A 26 3.36 2.15 21.59
C LEU A 26 2.87 2.90 20.35
N LEU A 27 3.81 3.46 19.58
CA LEU A 27 3.49 4.27 18.42
C LEU A 27 2.66 3.39 17.48
N SER A 28 1.35 3.58 17.52
CA SER A 28 0.32 2.90 16.72
C SER A 28 0.37 3.46 15.30
N GLY A 29 1.53 3.43 14.66
CA GLY A 29 1.80 4.10 13.39
C GLY A 29 1.97 5.63 13.46
N SER A 30 2.20 6.22 12.29
CA SER A 30 2.54 7.62 12.09
C SER A 30 1.96 8.18 10.80
N ALA A 31 1.81 9.50 10.73
CA ALA A 31 1.38 10.21 9.53
C ALA A 31 2.11 11.55 9.42
N MET A 32 2.69 11.85 8.27
CA MET A 32 3.45 13.08 8.06
C MET A 32 3.40 13.57 6.61
N LEU A 33 3.59 14.88 6.44
CA LEU A 33 3.84 15.47 5.12
C LEU A 33 5.35 15.53 4.87
N VAL A 34 5.78 15.00 3.73
CA VAL A 34 7.18 15.03 3.27
C VAL A 34 7.24 15.63 1.86
N PRO A 35 8.40 16.09 1.39
CA PRO A 35 8.58 16.39 -0.03
C PRO A 35 8.21 15.17 -0.87
N ASP A 36 7.40 15.37 -1.91
CA ASP A 36 6.98 14.29 -2.80
C ASP A 36 8.17 13.79 -3.64
N ALA A 37 8.37 12.47 -3.68
CA ALA A 37 9.51 11.85 -4.34
C ALA A 37 9.49 12.01 -5.87
N LEU A 38 8.31 12.12 -6.48
CA LEU A 38 8.13 12.28 -7.92
C LEU A 38 8.13 13.76 -8.34
N ASN A 39 7.72 14.63 -7.43
CA ASN A 39 7.78 16.08 -7.62
C ASN A 39 8.12 16.80 -6.31
N PRO A 40 9.41 17.08 -6.03
CA PRO A 40 9.85 17.71 -4.79
C PRO A 40 9.29 19.12 -4.51
N ALA A 41 8.59 19.74 -5.48
CA ALA A 41 7.86 21.00 -5.26
C ALA A 41 6.48 20.80 -4.60
N LEU A 42 6.02 19.56 -4.47
CA LEU A 42 4.78 19.15 -3.81
C LEU A 42 5.06 18.45 -2.48
N THR A 43 4.01 18.24 -1.69
CA THR A 43 4.07 17.48 -0.44
C THR A 43 3.25 16.20 -0.53
N ALA A 44 3.89 15.06 -0.32
CA ALA A 44 3.22 13.78 -0.18
C ALA A 44 2.78 13.55 1.27
N LEU A 45 1.64 12.88 1.46
CA LEU A 45 1.26 12.32 2.76
C LEU A 45 1.79 10.90 2.84
N VAL A 46 2.62 10.62 3.83
CA VAL A 46 3.10 9.27 4.15
C VAL A 46 2.44 8.83 5.45
N VAL A 47 1.77 7.69 5.42
CA VAL A 47 1.15 7.03 6.58
C VAL A 47 1.79 5.66 6.72
N VAL A 48 2.29 5.36 7.91
CA VAL A 48 3.00 4.11 8.19
C VAL A 48 2.40 3.46 9.42
N GLY A 49 2.12 2.16 9.36
CA GLY A 49 1.78 1.33 10.51
C GLY A 49 2.95 1.15 11.50
N ASP A 50 2.83 0.15 12.34
CA ASP A 50 3.94 -0.40 13.14
C ASP A 50 4.21 -1.86 12.71
N ALA A 51 5.02 -2.62 13.45
CA ALA A 51 5.29 -4.02 13.10
C ALA A 51 4.18 -4.99 13.57
N GLY A 52 3.03 -4.45 13.96
CA GLY A 52 1.88 -5.20 14.46
C GLY A 52 0.72 -5.20 13.48
N HIS A 53 -0.41 -5.74 13.92
CA HIS A 53 -1.64 -5.69 13.13
C HIS A 53 -2.28 -4.30 13.24
N ASN A 54 -2.25 -3.51 12.17
CA ASN A 54 -2.78 -2.17 12.15
C ASN A 54 -4.16 -2.11 11.47
N LEU A 55 -5.01 -1.23 11.98
CA LEU A 55 -6.15 -0.68 11.25
C LEU A 55 -5.80 0.72 10.78
N ILE A 56 -5.49 0.88 9.49
CA ILE A 56 -5.15 2.17 8.88
C ILE A 56 -6.36 2.68 8.09
N GLU A 57 -6.84 3.88 8.41
CA GLU A 57 -8.00 4.48 7.75
C GLU A 57 -7.72 5.91 7.28
N LEU A 58 -7.90 6.16 5.99
CA LEU A 58 -7.85 7.49 5.38
C LEU A 58 -9.24 7.90 4.91
N ARG A 59 -9.70 9.09 5.28
CA ARG A 59 -11.06 9.58 4.93
C ARG A 59 -11.02 11.04 4.51
N ASP A 60 -11.88 11.41 3.56
CA ASP A 60 -12.07 12.82 3.22
C ASP A 60 -12.58 13.60 4.44
N ALA A 61 -11.95 14.74 4.71
CA ALA A 61 -12.29 15.62 5.81
C ALA A 61 -12.24 17.09 5.38
N ARG A 62 -12.85 17.97 6.18
CA ARG A 62 -12.71 19.41 5.94
C ARG A 62 -11.24 19.80 6.06
N GLY A 63 -10.68 20.33 4.99
CA GLY A 63 -9.29 20.79 4.95
C GLY A 63 -8.29 19.73 4.49
N GLY A 64 -8.70 18.50 4.19
CA GLY A 64 -7.78 17.49 3.65
C GLY A 64 -8.22 16.06 3.95
N ILE A 65 -7.25 15.23 4.33
CA ILE A 65 -7.41 13.81 4.60
C ILE A 65 -7.25 13.59 6.10
N GLU A 66 -8.29 13.06 6.73
CA GLU A 66 -8.20 12.57 8.10
C GLU A 66 -7.52 11.20 8.10
N VAL A 67 -6.51 11.04 8.97
CA VAL A 67 -5.77 9.78 9.13
C VAL A 67 -6.05 9.21 10.51
N ARG A 68 -6.47 7.94 10.56
CA ARG A 68 -6.53 7.15 11.79
C ARG A 68 -5.68 5.90 11.67
N VAL A 69 -5.00 5.55 12.75
CA VAL A 69 -4.34 4.24 12.91
C VAL A 69 -4.75 3.68 14.27
N ASP A 70 -5.24 2.44 14.28
CA ASP A 70 -5.83 1.72 15.44
C ASP A 70 -6.83 2.56 16.25
N GLY A 71 -7.66 3.32 15.54
CA GLY A 71 -8.67 4.20 16.13
C GLY A 71 -8.12 5.52 16.68
N GLN A 72 -6.80 5.68 16.77
CA GLN A 72 -6.17 6.96 17.09
C GLN A 72 -6.23 7.90 15.88
N ASN A 73 -6.81 9.09 16.08
CA ASN A 73 -6.73 10.17 15.09
C ASN A 73 -5.35 10.81 15.12
N LEU A 74 -4.63 10.75 14.01
CA LEU A 74 -3.29 11.33 13.84
C LEU A 74 -3.35 12.76 13.27
N GLY A 75 -4.52 13.19 12.79
CA GLY A 75 -4.78 14.55 12.32
C GLY A 75 -5.41 14.61 10.94
N VAL A 76 -5.53 15.84 10.43
CA VAL A 76 -5.99 16.14 9.07
C VAL A 76 -4.84 16.76 8.30
N PHE A 77 -4.52 16.18 7.14
CA PHE A 77 -3.37 16.54 6.31
C PHE A 77 -3.81 17.01 4.94
N SER A 78 -3.12 18.00 4.38
CA SER A 78 -3.44 18.59 3.08
C SER A 78 -2.30 18.37 2.08
N PRO A 79 -2.04 17.12 1.64
CA PRO A 79 -0.97 16.87 0.67
C PRO A 79 -1.27 17.54 -0.67
N THR A 80 -0.25 18.13 -1.28
CA THR A 80 -0.33 18.66 -2.64
C THR A 80 0.17 17.65 -3.69
N GLY A 81 0.86 16.59 -3.27
CA GLY A 81 1.38 15.47 -4.07
C GLY A 81 0.69 14.12 -3.79
N GLY A 82 1.44 13.04 -3.73
CA GLY A 82 0.94 11.68 -3.53
C GLY A 82 0.41 11.39 -2.12
N VAL A 83 -0.20 10.22 -1.99
CA VAL A 83 -0.57 9.59 -0.72
C VAL A 83 0.05 8.20 -0.72
N MET A 84 0.91 7.94 0.25
CA MET A 84 1.57 6.65 0.46
C MET A 84 1.10 6.07 1.80
N VAL A 85 0.75 4.79 1.78
CA VAL A 85 0.30 4.05 2.96
C VAL A 85 1.04 2.73 3.02
N ASP A 86 1.79 2.51 4.10
CA ASP A 86 2.55 1.29 4.35
C ASP A 86 2.03 0.62 5.62
N GLY A 87 1.55 -0.62 5.51
CA GLY A 87 1.15 -1.47 6.64
C GLY A 87 2.36 -1.92 7.46
N LEU A 88 3.41 -2.38 6.77
CA LEU A 88 4.64 -3.01 7.28
C LEU A 88 4.43 -4.50 7.55
N GLU A 89 4.88 -5.00 8.70
CA GLU A 89 4.72 -6.41 9.07
C GLU A 89 3.42 -6.58 9.83
N GLY A 90 2.76 -7.71 9.62
CA GLY A 90 1.54 -8.08 10.32
C GLY A 90 0.33 -8.06 9.40
N ASN A 91 -0.72 -8.77 9.81
CA ASN A 91 -2.01 -8.77 9.14
C ASN A 91 -2.72 -7.42 9.33
N ASP A 92 -2.63 -6.57 8.33
CA ASP A 92 -3.15 -5.22 8.35
C ASP A 92 -4.54 -5.11 7.73
N ARG A 93 -5.27 -4.09 8.17
CA ARG A 93 -6.53 -3.69 7.56
C ARG A 93 -6.41 -2.25 7.10
N ILE A 94 -6.30 -2.07 5.79
CA ILE A 94 -6.07 -0.75 5.18
C ILE A 94 -7.33 -0.31 4.44
N GLU A 95 -7.90 0.82 4.85
CA GLU A 95 -9.12 1.36 4.26
C GLU A 95 -8.93 2.80 3.78
N ILE A 96 -8.76 2.94 2.47
CA ILE A 96 -8.66 4.24 1.81
C ILE A 96 -10.05 4.67 1.35
N ARG A 97 -10.54 5.80 1.87
CA ARG A 97 -11.86 6.37 1.56
C ARG A 97 -11.76 7.83 1.14
N ILE A 98 -10.78 8.10 0.28
CA ILE A 98 -10.55 9.40 -0.36
C ILE A 98 -10.74 9.28 -1.86
N ASP A 99 -11.03 10.40 -2.53
CA ASP A 99 -11.11 10.49 -3.99
C ASP A 99 -9.79 11.02 -4.58
N ARG A 100 -8.69 10.32 -4.27
CA ARG A 100 -7.32 10.64 -4.70
C ARG A 100 -6.53 9.36 -4.89
N ALA A 101 -5.65 9.35 -5.89
CA ALA A 101 -4.75 8.24 -6.12
C ALA A 101 -3.81 8.04 -4.93
N SER A 102 -3.57 6.78 -4.57
CA SER A 102 -2.66 6.37 -3.49
C SER A 102 -1.79 5.21 -3.91
N LEU A 103 -0.56 5.17 -3.37
CA LEU A 103 0.27 3.97 -3.33
C LEU A 103 0.02 3.29 -1.98
N VAL A 104 -0.43 2.05 -2.00
CA VAL A 104 -0.73 1.26 -0.80
C VAL A 104 0.11 -0.01 -0.82
N ARG A 105 0.83 -0.27 0.26
CA ARG A 105 1.59 -1.50 0.51
C ARG A 105 1.04 -2.14 1.77
N GLY A 106 0.57 -3.38 1.68
CA GLY A 106 0.26 -4.20 2.85
C GLY A 106 1.55 -4.54 3.58
N GLY A 107 2.40 -5.32 2.92
CA GLY A 107 3.69 -5.78 3.41
C GLY A 107 3.63 -7.27 3.74
N PRO A 108 4.52 -7.80 4.59
CA PRO A 108 4.41 -9.19 5.02
C PRO A 108 3.25 -9.39 6.00
N GLY A 109 2.27 -10.21 5.66
CA GLY A 109 1.06 -10.40 6.47
C GLY A 109 -0.10 -10.96 5.65
N HIS A 110 -1.22 -11.21 6.31
CA HIS A 110 -2.49 -11.49 5.65
C HIS A 110 -3.36 -10.24 5.66
N ASP A 111 -3.24 -9.42 4.63
CA ASP A 111 -3.78 -8.07 4.64
C ASP A 111 -5.18 -7.99 4.03
N ASP A 112 -6.00 -7.08 4.54
CA ASP A 112 -7.31 -6.73 3.99
C ASP A 112 -7.31 -5.27 3.53
N ILE A 113 -7.04 -5.09 2.24
CA ILE A 113 -6.83 -3.79 1.61
C ILE A 113 -8.06 -3.40 0.79
N ARG A 114 -8.63 -2.23 1.09
CA ARG A 114 -9.72 -1.63 0.32
C ARG A 114 -9.36 -0.21 -0.09
N THR A 115 -9.36 0.06 -1.39
CA THR A 115 -9.01 1.38 -1.90
C THR A 115 -10.20 2.28 -2.22
N GLY A 116 -9.91 3.59 -2.27
CA GLY A 116 -10.86 4.66 -2.50
C GLY A 116 -11.04 4.99 -3.97
N LYS A 117 -11.78 6.06 -4.28
CA LYS A 117 -12.26 6.34 -5.64
C LYS A 117 -11.21 6.85 -6.63
N GLY A 118 -10.02 7.19 -6.15
CA GLY A 118 -9.00 7.86 -6.96
C GLY A 118 -8.14 6.95 -7.82
N GLY A 119 -8.35 5.62 -7.77
CA GLY A 119 -7.43 4.64 -8.35
C GLY A 119 -6.09 4.62 -7.61
N GLY A 120 -5.06 3.99 -8.18
CA GLY A 120 -3.72 3.99 -7.61
C GLY A 120 -2.93 2.72 -7.86
N ILE A 121 -1.96 2.48 -7.00
CA ILE A 121 -1.16 1.25 -6.99
C ILE A 121 -1.39 0.57 -5.65
N VAL A 122 -1.63 -0.75 -5.69
CA VAL A 122 -1.84 -1.57 -4.51
C VAL A 122 -0.95 -2.80 -4.60
N LEU A 123 -0.11 -2.99 -3.59
CA LEU A 123 0.70 -4.17 -3.40
C LEU A 123 0.22 -4.88 -2.13
N GLY A 124 -0.13 -6.16 -2.23
CA GLY A 124 -0.41 -7.01 -1.08
C GLY A 124 0.87 -7.24 -0.30
N GLY A 125 1.77 -8.03 -0.88
CA GLY A 125 3.07 -8.33 -0.28
C GLY A 125 3.23 -9.83 -0.11
N ASP A 126 3.90 -10.26 0.96
CA ASP A 126 4.01 -11.68 1.27
C ASP A 126 2.86 -12.09 2.20
N GLY A 127 2.11 -13.12 1.84
CA GLY A 127 1.02 -13.70 2.62
C GLY A 127 -0.29 -13.74 1.83
N ASP A 128 -1.31 -14.39 2.40
CA ASP A 128 -2.61 -14.52 1.72
C ASP A 128 -3.43 -13.23 1.86
N ASP A 129 -3.40 -12.38 0.84
CA ASP A 129 -3.99 -11.05 0.87
C ASP A 129 -5.40 -10.99 0.28
N LYS A 130 -6.15 -9.98 0.71
CA LYS A 130 -7.45 -9.62 0.15
C LYS A 130 -7.41 -8.18 -0.32
N ILE A 131 -7.44 -8.00 -1.64
CA ILE A 131 -7.37 -6.68 -2.24
C ILE A 131 -8.67 -6.41 -3.00
N ASP A 132 -9.40 -5.38 -2.59
CA ASP A 132 -10.63 -4.95 -3.25
C ASP A 132 -10.54 -3.49 -3.67
N THR A 133 -10.26 -3.26 -4.95
CA THR A 133 -10.13 -1.90 -5.49
C THR A 133 -11.50 -1.28 -5.81
N ASP A 134 -11.45 0.00 -6.12
CA ASP A 134 -12.60 0.75 -6.59
C ASP A 134 -12.77 0.64 -8.12
N LYS A 135 -13.60 1.50 -8.72
CA LYS A 135 -13.89 1.45 -10.16
C LYS A 135 -12.88 2.24 -11.01
N SER A 136 -11.98 3.01 -10.39
CA SER A 136 -10.94 3.74 -11.07
C SER A 136 -9.79 2.82 -11.42
N ARG A 137 -9.07 3.14 -12.51
CA ARG A 137 -7.97 2.30 -12.99
C ARG A 137 -6.86 2.26 -11.96
N SER A 138 -6.51 1.05 -11.57
CA SER A 138 -5.45 0.78 -10.61
C SER A 138 -4.47 -0.25 -11.17
N ILE A 139 -3.29 -0.33 -10.56
CA ILE A 139 -2.40 -1.47 -10.67
C ILE A 139 -2.51 -2.24 -9.35
N VAL A 140 -2.84 -3.53 -9.43
CA VAL A 140 -2.98 -4.44 -8.29
C VAL A 140 -1.94 -5.54 -8.46
N ILE A 141 -1.07 -5.68 -7.46
CA ILE A 141 -0.03 -6.70 -7.39
C ILE A 141 -0.31 -7.51 -6.12
N GLY A 142 -0.59 -8.79 -6.26
CA GLY A 142 -0.85 -9.70 -5.14
C GLY A 142 0.39 -9.84 -4.27
N GLY A 143 1.49 -10.24 -4.90
CA GLY A 143 2.74 -10.53 -4.22
C GLY A 143 2.95 -12.04 -4.15
N GLY A 144 3.31 -12.58 -2.99
CA GLY A 144 3.45 -14.02 -2.81
C GLY A 144 2.42 -14.55 -1.82
N GLY A 145 1.60 -15.52 -2.21
CA GLY A 145 0.55 -16.03 -1.31
C GLY A 145 -0.68 -16.49 -2.07
N SER A 146 -1.67 -17.02 -1.37
CA SER A 146 -2.95 -17.37 -1.99
C SER A 146 -3.94 -16.21 -1.89
N ASP A 147 -3.86 -15.28 -2.83
CA ASP A 147 -4.56 -14.00 -2.77
C ASP A 147 -6.00 -14.04 -3.30
N ASP A 148 -6.82 -13.09 -2.82
CA ASP A 148 -8.13 -12.75 -3.36
C ASP A 148 -8.10 -11.33 -3.94
N LEU A 149 -7.87 -11.25 -5.25
CA LEU A 149 -7.63 -10.02 -5.99
C LEU A 149 -8.87 -9.61 -6.76
N LYS A 150 -9.47 -8.49 -6.35
CA LYS A 150 -10.67 -7.95 -6.97
C LYS A 150 -10.43 -6.55 -7.52
N GLY A 151 -10.03 -6.51 -8.80
CA GLY A 151 -9.96 -5.32 -9.61
C GLY A 151 -11.34 -4.93 -10.13
N LYS A 152 -11.97 -3.89 -9.56
CA LYS A 152 -13.34 -3.47 -9.95
C LYS A 152 -13.37 -2.44 -11.09
N GLY A 153 -12.23 -1.90 -11.49
CA GLY A 153 -12.08 -0.94 -12.58
C GLY A 153 -11.77 -1.60 -13.92
N GLY A 154 -11.07 -0.84 -14.77
CA GLY A 154 -10.29 -1.39 -15.88
C GLY A 154 -8.85 -1.43 -15.41
N ASP A 155 -8.54 -2.40 -14.55
CA ASP A 155 -7.31 -2.44 -13.75
C ASP A 155 -6.23 -3.27 -14.44
N ILE A 156 -4.98 -3.10 -14.01
CA ILE A 156 -3.98 -4.15 -14.18
C ILE A 156 -4.02 -5.01 -12.92
N VAL A 157 -4.16 -6.33 -13.06
CA VAL A 157 -4.14 -7.25 -11.91
C VAL A 157 -3.08 -8.32 -12.14
N ILE A 158 -2.10 -8.38 -11.25
CA ILE A 158 -0.96 -9.29 -11.29
C ILE A 158 -1.07 -10.17 -10.04
N SER A 159 -1.18 -11.50 -10.21
CA SER A 159 -1.31 -12.40 -9.06
C SER A 159 -0.01 -12.67 -8.33
N GLY A 160 1.13 -12.49 -8.99
CA GLY A 160 2.45 -12.61 -8.37
C GLY A 160 3.09 -11.24 -8.11
N THR A 161 4.39 -11.17 -8.38
CA THR A 161 5.23 -9.97 -8.16
C THR A 161 5.67 -9.32 -9.46
N THR A 162 6.25 -8.12 -9.34
CA THR A 162 6.96 -7.46 -10.45
C THR A 162 8.40 -7.09 -10.10
N ALA A 163 9.23 -6.88 -11.12
CA ALA A 163 10.59 -6.38 -10.93
C ALA A 163 10.62 -4.92 -10.43
N HIS A 164 9.46 -4.28 -10.31
CA HIS A 164 9.29 -2.87 -9.98
C HIS A 164 8.65 -2.67 -8.60
N ASP A 165 8.39 -3.73 -7.85
CA ASP A 165 7.62 -3.64 -6.60
C ASP A 165 8.24 -2.64 -5.61
N ASP A 166 9.57 -2.55 -5.55
CA ASP A 166 10.30 -1.61 -4.68
C ASP A 166 10.69 -0.28 -5.37
N ASP A 167 10.24 -0.02 -6.60
CA ASP A 167 10.55 1.19 -7.37
C ASP A 167 9.29 2.02 -7.60
N ASP A 168 9.05 2.98 -6.68
CA ASP A 168 7.91 3.88 -6.77
C ASP A 168 7.88 4.67 -8.08
N ALA A 169 9.04 5.06 -8.64
CA ALA A 169 9.08 5.81 -9.88
C ALA A 169 8.64 4.94 -11.06
N ALA A 170 9.07 3.67 -11.09
CA ALA A 170 8.63 2.70 -12.08
C ALA A 170 7.12 2.43 -11.97
N LEU A 171 6.62 2.13 -10.78
CA LEU A 171 5.19 1.87 -10.55
C LEU A 171 4.31 3.05 -10.96
N HIS A 172 4.73 4.28 -10.66
CA HIS A 172 4.00 5.48 -11.09
C HIS A 172 4.06 5.73 -12.59
N ALA A 173 5.18 5.41 -13.25
CA ALA A 173 5.28 5.50 -14.71
C ALA A 173 4.36 4.47 -15.41
N LEU A 174 4.28 3.25 -14.88
CA LEU A 174 3.36 2.21 -15.34
C LEU A 174 1.90 2.65 -15.15
N LEU A 175 1.55 3.16 -13.97
CA LEU A 175 0.20 3.69 -13.71
C LEU A 175 -0.13 4.87 -14.62
N ALA A 176 0.83 5.77 -14.85
CA ALA A 176 0.64 6.93 -15.71
C ALA A 176 0.27 6.53 -17.15
N GLU A 177 0.93 5.51 -17.71
CA GLU A 177 0.55 4.98 -19.02
C GLU A 177 -0.83 4.32 -18.96
N TRP A 178 -1.08 3.45 -17.97
CA TRP A 178 -2.35 2.73 -17.86
C TRP A 178 -3.57 3.66 -17.65
N ALA A 179 -3.37 4.76 -16.93
CA ALA A 179 -4.39 5.76 -16.65
C ALA A 179 -4.76 6.63 -17.87
N ARG A 180 -3.99 6.60 -18.96
CA ARG A 180 -4.24 7.44 -20.15
C ARG A 180 -5.64 7.25 -20.74
N THR A 181 -6.32 8.35 -20.98
CA THR A 181 -7.69 8.38 -21.51
C THR A 181 -7.75 8.71 -23.01
N ASP A 182 -6.63 9.15 -23.58
CA ASP A 182 -6.47 9.51 -24.98
C ASP A 182 -5.99 8.34 -25.86
N LEU A 183 -5.72 7.18 -25.27
CA LEU A 183 -5.36 5.93 -25.96
C LEU A 183 -6.39 4.82 -25.77
N SER A 184 -6.45 3.91 -26.74
CA SER A 184 -7.12 2.63 -26.59
C SER A 184 -6.41 1.74 -25.55
N VAL A 185 -7.13 0.75 -25.02
CA VAL A 185 -6.54 -0.28 -24.14
C VAL A 185 -5.36 -0.95 -24.85
N ASP A 186 -5.51 -1.32 -26.12
CA ASP A 186 -4.46 -2.02 -26.89
C ASP A 186 -3.17 -1.20 -27.01
N MET A 187 -3.27 0.13 -27.21
CA MET A 187 -2.09 0.99 -27.29
C MET A 187 -1.39 1.13 -25.93
N ARG A 188 -2.16 1.19 -24.83
CA ARG A 188 -1.57 1.19 -23.49
C ARG A 188 -0.86 -0.12 -23.19
N ILE A 189 -1.49 -1.25 -23.53
CA ILE A 189 -0.87 -2.59 -23.41
C ILE A 189 0.40 -2.68 -24.24
N PHE A 190 0.38 -2.18 -25.49
CA PHE A 190 1.57 -2.16 -26.34
C PHE A 190 2.73 -1.38 -25.70
N HIS A 191 2.49 -0.17 -25.19
CA HIS A 191 3.54 0.60 -24.51
C HIS A 191 4.01 -0.09 -23.23
N LEU A 192 3.11 -0.65 -22.43
CA LEU A 192 3.48 -1.36 -21.21
C LEU A 192 4.24 -2.66 -21.49
N PHE A 193 4.03 -3.30 -22.63
CA PHE A 193 4.74 -4.52 -23.01
C PHE A 193 6.12 -4.24 -23.64
N ALA A 194 6.18 -3.27 -24.54
CA ALA A 194 7.38 -3.00 -25.36
C ALA A 194 8.21 -1.80 -24.88
N GLY A 195 7.69 -1.02 -23.94
CA GLY A 195 8.20 0.30 -23.58
C GLY A 195 7.67 1.41 -24.51
N GLY A 196 7.98 2.64 -24.16
CA GLY A 196 7.48 3.86 -24.80
C GLY A 196 6.44 4.57 -23.94
N GLY A 197 5.66 5.46 -24.56
CA GLY A 197 4.58 6.17 -23.86
C GLY A 197 5.03 6.91 -22.60
N ALA A 198 4.16 6.92 -21.59
CA ALA A 198 4.43 7.50 -20.28
C ALA A 198 5.22 6.56 -19.35
N ASN A 199 5.24 5.25 -19.62
CA ASN A 199 5.99 4.26 -18.84
C ASN A 199 7.49 4.21 -19.19
N GLY A 200 7.90 4.84 -20.30
CA GLY A 200 9.31 4.90 -20.70
C GLY A 200 9.89 3.51 -20.92
N SER A 201 10.96 3.15 -20.22
CA SER A 201 11.58 1.83 -20.30
C SER A 201 11.00 0.80 -19.32
N TYR A 202 10.12 1.20 -18.40
CA TYR A 202 9.50 0.28 -17.46
C TYR A 202 8.40 -0.50 -18.17
N VAL A 203 8.51 -1.83 -18.14
CA VAL A 203 7.59 -2.72 -18.86
C VAL A 203 7.00 -3.77 -17.95
N LEU A 204 5.83 -4.30 -18.33
CA LEU A 204 5.16 -5.47 -17.76
C LEU A 204 5.13 -6.56 -18.83
N ASN A 205 6.06 -7.50 -18.75
CA ASN A 205 6.14 -8.64 -19.65
C ASN A 205 6.38 -9.95 -18.89
N ALA A 206 5.86 -11.03 -19.47
CA ALA A 206 6.25 -12.38 -19.08
C ALA A 206 7.59 -12.75 -19.77
N ALA A 207 8.26 -13.79 -19.28
CA ALA A 207 9.49 -14.25 -19.90
C ALA A 207 9.28 -14.61 -21.38
N ASP A 208 10.15 -14.10 -22.25
CA ASP A 208 10.27 -14.50 -23.65
C ASP A 208 11.76 -14.87 -23.90
N PRO A 209 12.08 -15.78 -24.85
CA PRO A 209 13.45 -16.05 -25.29
C PRO A 209 14.36 -14.83 -25.51
N THR A 210 13.80 -13.64 -25.73
CA THR A 210 14.52 -12.41 -26.07
C THR A 210 14.53 -11.33 -24.98
N SER A 211 13.83 -11.53 -23.85
CA SER A 211 13.77 -10.54 -22.76
C SER A 211 13.57 -11.14 -21.38
N THR A 212 14.22 -10.56 -20.36
CA THR A 212 13.96 -10.87 -18.96
C THR A 212 12.53 -10.49 -18.59
N ALA A 213 11.83 -11.40 -17.91
CA ALA A 213 10.50 -11.12 -17.38
C ALA A 213 10.54 -10.00 -16.34
N THR A 214 9.54 -9.13 -16.37
CA THR A 214 9.28 -8.16 -15.30
C THR A 214 8.06 -8.51 -14.46
N VAL A 215 7.25 -9.49 -14.89
CA VAL A 215 6.16 -10.08 -14.10
C VAL A 215 6.49 -11.53 -13.81
N MET A 216 6.37 -11.94 -12.54
CA MET A 216 6.68 -13.30 -12.09
C MET A 216 5.48 -13.91 -11.37
N ILE A 217 5.23 -15.20 -11.62
CA ILE A 217 4.28 -15.99 -10.85
C ILE A 217 4.92 -16.41 -9.51
N ASP A 218 4.12 -16.49 -8.47
CA ASP A 218 4.54 -16.85 -7.11
C ASP A 218 4.43 -18.36 -6.81
N GLY A 219 3.80 -19.11 -7.72
CA GLY A 219 3.58 -20.55 -7.59
C GLY A 219 2.50 -20.91 -6.57
N GLN A 220 1.61 -19.97 -6.22
CA GLN A 220 0.46 -20.20 -5.36
C GLN A 220 -0.85 -20.09 -6.15
N ALA A 221 -1.96 -20.51 -5.52
CA ALA A 221 -3.27 -20.50 -6.15
C ALA A 221 -4.07 -19.26 -5.75
N ASN A 222 -4.25 -18.35 -6.69
CA ASN A 222 -4.95 -17.08 -6.47
C ASN A 222 -6.40 -17.12 -6.96
N ARG A 223 -7.22 -16.22 -6.42
CA ARG A 223 -8.56 -15.91 -6.93
C ARG A 223 -8.55 -14.51 -7.51
N ILE A 224 -8.80 -14.41 -8.81
CA ILE A 224 -8.77 -13.13 -9.53
C ILE A 224 -10.17 -12.81 -10.05
N HIS A 225 -10.73 -11.69 -9.64
CA HIS A 225 -11.96 -11.14 -10.19
C HIS A 225 -11.67 -9.79 -10.85
N ALA A 226 -11.51 -9.80 -12.17
CA ALA A 226 -11.18 -8.62 -12.95
C ALA A 226 -12.39 -8.12 -13.74
N HIS A 227 -12.66 -6.83 -13.64
CA HIS A 227 -13.80 -6.17 -14.29
C HIS A 227 -13.44 -5.64 -15.69
N LYS A 228 -14.40 -4.97 -16.33
CA LYS A 228 -14.34 -4.64 -17.75
C LYS A 228 -13.11 -3.82 -18.12
N GLY A 229 -12.40 -4.25 -19.17
CA GLY A 229 -11.26 -3.51 -19.71
C GLY A 229 -9.98 -3.65 -18.88
N SER A 230 -9.94 -4.61 -17.96
CA SER A 230 -8.75 -4.95 -17.19
C SER A 230 -7.74 -5.73 -18.03
N TRP A 231 -6.47 -5.69 -17.63
CA TRP A 231 -5.41 -6.54 -18.13
C TRP A 231 -4.85 -7.37 -16.97
N ILE A 232 -4.86 -8.70 -17.08
CA ILE A 232 -4.44 -9.57 -15.97
C ILE A 232 -3.22 -10.41 -16.33
N PHE A 233 -2.40 -10.70 -15.32
CA PHE A 233 -1.30 -11.65 -15.35
C PHE A 233 -1.55 -12.71 -14.28
N PHE A 234 -1.56 -13.98 -14.67
CA PHE A 234 -1.94 -15.08 -13.78
C PHE A 234 -1.25 -16.40 -14.14
N ASP A 235 -1.06 -17.26 -13.14
CA ASP A 235 -0.58 -18.63 -13.32
C ASP A 235 -1.72 -19.48 -13.92
N VAL A 236 -1.51 -19.99 -15.14
CA VAL A 236 -2.55 -20.76 -15.84
C VAL A 236 -2.87 -22.12 -15.22
N ALA A 237 -1.95 -22.68 -14.42
CA ALA A 237 -2.09 -23.97 -13.79
C ALA A 237 -2.76 -23.88 -12.41
N LEU A 238 -2.58 -22.76 -11.70
CA LEU A 238 -3.02 -22.62 -10.31
C LEU A 238 -4.17 -21.64 -10.12
N ASP A 239 -4.20 -20.53 -10.87
CA ASP A 239 -5.10 -19.42 -10.57
C ASP A 239 -6.53 -19.63 -11.08
N LYS A 240 -7.49 -19.13 -10.31
CA LYS A 240 -8.91 -19.12 -10.67
C LYS A 240 -9.35 -17.73 -11.04
N THR A 241 -9.79 -17.57 -12.28
CA THR A 241 -10.21 -16.27 -12.80
C THR A 241 -11.73 -16.17 -12.97
N LYS A 242 -12.27 -14.99 -12.65
CA LYS A 242 -13.62 -14.55 -12.99
C LYS A 242 -13.50 -13.24 -13.76
N LEU A 243 -13.77 -13.28 -15.05
CA LEU A 243 -13.46 -12.16 -15.95
C LEU A 243 -14.73 -11.44 -16.42
N GLY A 244 -14.67 -10.12 -16.36
CA GLY A 244 -15.63 -9.22 -16.98
C GLY A 244 -15.45 -9.15 -18.50
N LYS A 245 -16.26 -8.29 -19.14
CA LYS A 245 -16.20 -8.06 -20.58
C LYS A 245 -14.88 -7.39 -20.99
N ASP A 246 -14.34 -7.70 -22.16
CA ASP A 246 -13.18 -6.99 -22.73
C ASP A 246 -11.94 -7.02 -21.80
N VAL A 247 -11.79 -8.08 -21.01
CA VAL A 247 -10.57 -8.31 -20.22
C VAL A 247 -9.51 -8.94 -21.11
N THR A 248 -8.31 -8.38 -21.09
CA THR A 248 -7.12 -9.01 -21.68
C THR A 248 -6.48 -9.90 -20.62
N ALA A 249 -6.23 -11.16 -20.94
CA ALA A 249 -5.68 -12.12 -19.99
C ALA A 249 -4.34 -12.68 -20.50
N GLN A 250 -3.28 -12.47 -19.72
CA GLN A 250 -1.93 -12.94 -19.97
C GLN A 250 -1.61 -14.08 -19.00
N GLY A 251 -1.73 -15.31 -19.49
CA GLY A 251 -1.27 -16.47 -18.74
C GLY A 251 0.26 -16.58 -18.77
N ILE A 252 0.87 -16.89 -17.63
CA ILE A 252 2.29 -17.24 -17.44
C ILE A 252 2.35 -18.70 -16.96
#